data_AF-A0A7C0VID5-F1
#
_entry.id   AF-A0A7C0VID5-F1
#
_cell.length_a   1.000
_cell.length_b   1.000
_cell.length_c   1.000
_cell.angle_alpha   90.00
_cell.angle_beta   90.00
_cell.angle_gamma   90.00
#
_symmetry.space_group_name_H-M   'P 1'
#
loop_
_entity.id
_entity.type
_entity.pdbx_description
1 polymer ?
#
loop_
_entity_poly.entity_id
_entity_poly.type
_entity_poly.pdbx_seq_one_letter_code
_entity_poly.pdbx_strand_id
1 'polypeptide(L)'
;MAIFNYQKKEIGAKIVYYGPALCGKTTNVQYIHLKLNPKQRGELVSLATDSDRTLFFDFLPIELENIGGFKTRFHIYTVPGQVYYNSTRKAVLTGVDGIIFVADSQRSMTRENIESFQNLKENLQYYNRNLENIPLIIQYNKRDMPDVLSIEELNKQLNPGSLPFFESVAVNGTGVLPTLTNCCKMVLQNLKQKSSSASRAKQVQPSSAPTPSISSFSPKTEFHPEETGQKPEIEVPRIALTREEESPVPSLEPHQDTPGLSGGEFKPEIVRVGKTIINSPYTITIPVQLAVNENHSQLLSVDLSLTINHLLKKDD
;
A
#
# COMPACT_ATOMS: atom_id res chain seq x y z
N MET A 1 1.83 -4.97 6.13
CA MET A 1 1.49 -5.19 7.53
C MET A 1 2.82 -5.31 8.20
N ALA A 2 3.17 -4.38 9.08
CA ALA A 2 4.42 -4.50 9.80
C ALA A 2 4.45 -5.80 10.62
N ILE A 3 5.56 -6.53 10.54
CA ILE A 3 5.76 -7.78 11.28
C ILE A 3 6.67 -7.46 12.46
N PHE A 4 6.12 -7.51 13.68
CA PHE A 4 6.92 -7.50 14.90
C PHE A 4 7.18 -8.94 15.33
N ASN A 5 8.43 -9.37 15.19
CA ASN A 5 8.88 -10.63 15.77
C ASN A 5 9.61 -10.33 17.09
N TYR A 6 8.89 -10.39 18.21
CA TYR A 6 9.47 -10.14 19.53
C TYR A 6 10.51 -11.19 19.96
N GLN A 7 10.37 -12.44 19.49
CA GLN A 7 11.32 -13.52 19.81
C GLN A 7 12.65 -13.32 19.07
N LYS A 8 12.59 -12.88 17.81
CA LYS A 8 13.79 -12.58 16.99
C LYS A 8 14.28 -11.14 17.12
N LYS A 9 13.52 -10.28 17.81
CA LYS A 9 13.70 -8.82 17.86
C LYS A 9 13.81 -8.20 16.46
N GLU A 10 12.90 -8.59 15.56
CA GLU A 10 12.86 -8.09 14.19
C GLU A 10 11.60 -7.26 13.91
N ILE A 11 11.74 -6.16 13.17
CA ILE A 11 10.64 -5.32 12.70
C ILE A 11 10.70 -5.26 11.17
N GLY A 12 9.69 -5.80 10.49
CA GLY A 12 9.48 -5.56 9.06
C GLY A 12 8.49 -4.41 8.87
N ALA A 13 8.78 -3.43 8.01
CA ALA A 13 7.84 -2.35 7.69
C ALA A 13 7.89 -1.97 6.22
N LYS A 14 6.74 -1.61 5.63
CA LYS A 14 6.60 -1.25 4.22
C LYS A 14 6.42 0.26 4.03
N ILE A 15 7.31 0.88 3.26
CA ILE A 15 7.23 2.29 2.88
C ILE A 15 6.91 2.38 1.37
N VAL A 16 5.89 3.15 1.01
CA VAL A 16 5.50 3.35 -0.39
C VAL A 16 5.79 4.78 -0.82
N TYR A 17 6.57 4.94 -1.88
CA TYR A 17 6.71 6.19 -2.63
C TYR A 17 5.53 6.31 -3.60
N TYR A 18 4.68 7.30 -3.38
CA TYR A 18 3.48 7.60 -4.17
C TYR A 18 3.59 8.96 -4.84
N GLY A 19 2.82 9.22 -5.90
CA GLY A 19 2.83 10.50 -6.61
C GLY A 19 2.65 10.35 -8.13
N PRO A 20 2.50 11.45 -8.87
CA PRO A 20 2.20 11.42 -10.30
C PRO A 20 3.33 10.84 -11.14
N ALA A 21 3.07 10.52 -12.40
CA ALA A 21 4.11 10.05 -13.33
C ALA A 21 5.29 11.03 -13.37
N LEU A 22 6.51 10.49 -13.50
CA LEU A 22 7.75 11.26 -13.70
C LEU A 22 8.11 12.28 -12.60
N CYS A 23 7.44 12.27 -11.44
CA CYS A 23 7.75 13.17 -10.33
C CYS A 23 9.06 12.85 -9.58
N GLY A 24 9.73 11.73 -9.89
CA GLY A 24 11.03 11.35 -9.31
C GLY A 24 11.00 10.28 -8.22
N LYS A 25 9.95 9.44 -8.16
CA LYS A 25 9.87 8.28 -7.24
C LYS A 25 11.03 7.29 -7.43
N THR A 26 11.23 6.82 -8.65
CA THR A 26 12.32 5.87 -8.98
C THR A 26 13.69 6.50 -8.74
N THR A 27 13.87 7.78 -9.07
CA THR A 27 15.11 8.52 -8.78
C THR A 27 15.43 8.54 -7.28
N ASN A 28 14.43 8.73 -6.41
CA ASN A 28 14.63 8.62 -4.96
C ASN A 28 15.15 7.23 -4.58
N VAL A 29 14.48 6.16 -5.03
CA VAL A 29 14.84 4.79 -4.64
C VAL A 29 16.21 4.39 -5.19
N GLN A 30 16.53 4.77 -6.42
CA GLN A 30 17.85 4.57 -7.02
C GLN A 30 18.94 5.32 -6.24
N TYR A 31 18.69 6.57 -5.86
CA TYR A 31 19.64 7.34 -5.06
C TYR A 31 19.86 6.74 -3.67
N ILE A 32 18.78 6.29 -3.01
CA ILE A 32 18.85 5.59 -1.72
C ILE A 32 19.68 4.31 -1.87
N HIS A 33 19.38 3.50 -2.88
CA HIS A 33 20.14 2.30 -3.19
C HIS A 33 21.63 2.65 -3.35
N LEU A 34 21.99 3.64 -4.16
CA LEU A 34 23.38 4.04 -4.42
C LEU A 34 24.12 4.50 -3.15
N LYS A 35 23.45 5.21 -2.23
CA LYS A 35 24.09 5.77 -1.03
C LYS A 35 24.17 4.83 0.16
N LEU A 36 23.32 3.81 0.22
CA LEU A 36 23.36 2.85 1.32
C LEU A 36 24.55 1.89 1.17
N ASN A 37 25.11 1.49 2.32
CA ASN A 37 26.14 0.47 2.35
C ASN A 37 25.60 -0.82 1.69
N PRO A 38 26.34 -1.47 0.77
CA PRO A 38 25.93 -2.75 0.17
C PRO A 38 25.55 -3.83 1.19
N LYS A 39 26.10 -3.80 2.42
CA LYS A 39 25.73 -4.73 3.50
C LYS A 39 24.35 -4.45 4.13
N GLN A 40 23.83 -3.24 3.94
CA GLN A 40 22.59 -2.74 4.55
C GLN A 40 21.42 -2.67 3.57
N ARG A 41 21.62 -3.07 2.31
CA ARG A 41 20.62 -3.06 1.25
C ARG A 41 20.62 -4.39 0.51
N GLY A 42 19.46 -4.88 0.11
CA GLY A 42 19.38 -5.94 -0.90
C GLY A 42 19.42 -5.38 -2.32
N GLU A 43 19.27 -6.26 -3.29
CA GLU A 43 19.17 -5.90 -4.69
C GLU A 43 17.95 -5.01 -4.95
N LEU A 44 18.14 -4.00 -5.80
CA LEU A 44 17.06 -3.21 -6.36
C LEU A 44 16.37 -4.04 -7.45
N VAL A 45 15.14 -4.47 -7.20
CA VAL A 45 14.34 -5.19 -8.20
C VAL A 45 13.42 -4.20 -8.88
N SER A 46 13.55 -4.05 -10.19
CA SER A 46 12.65 -3.27 -11.04
C SER A 46 11.90 -4.21 -11.98
N LEU A 47 10.57 -4.30 -11.82
CA LEU A 47 9.73 -5.18 -12.66
C LEU A 47 9.16 -4.40 -13.84
N ALA A 48 9.75 -4.56 -15.03
CA ALA A 48 9.30 -4.01 -16.31
C ALA A 48 8.39 -4.99 -17.07
N THR A 49 7.33 -4.50 -17.71
CA THR A 49 6.53 -5.28 -18.67
C THR A 49 6.88 -4.84 -20.11
N ASP A 50 7.00 -5.80 -21.04
CA ASP A 50 7.50 -5.60 -22.40
C ASP A 50 6.59 -4.77 -23.33
N SER A 51 5.34 -4.51 -22.95
CA SER A 51 4.38 -3.76 -23.76
C SER A 51 4.43 -2.26 -23.44
N ASP A 52 5.23 -1.49 -24.20
CA ASP A 52 5.30 -0.01 -24.41
C ASP A 52 5.17 0.98 -23.23
N ARG A 53 4.87 0.51 -22.03
CA ARG A 53 4.81 1.26 -20.79
C ARG A 53 5.37 0.35 -19.75
N THR A 54 6.65 0.58 -19.51
CA THR A 54 7.37 0.00 -18.40
C THR A 54 6.60 0.28 -17.12
N LEU A 55 5.89 -0.73 -16.61
CA LEU A 55 5.61 -0.82 -15.19
C LEU A 55 6.99 -0.71 -14.55
N PHE A 56 7.25 0.30 -13.73
CA PHE A 56 8.46 0.34 -12.94
C PHE A 56 7.99 0.27 -11.51
N PHE A 57 8.06 -0.94 -10.96
CA PHE A 57 7.91 -1.17 -9.55
C PHE A 57 9.30 -1.41 -8.97
N ASP A 58 9.77 -0.53 -8.11
CA ASP A 58 11.06 -0.64 -7.44
C ASP A 58 10.87 -1.23 -6.04
N PHE A 59 11.61 -2.30 -5.77
CA PHE A 59 11.71 -2.91 -4.44
C PHE A 59 13.11 -2.74 -3.88
N LEU A 60 13.21 -2.17 -2.68
CA LEU A 60 14.49 -2.04 -1.98
C LEU A 60 14.34 -2.42 -0.50
N PRO A 61 14.87 -3.58 -0.08
CA PRO A 61 14.96 -3.93 1.33
C PRO A 61 16.17 -3.23 1.96
N ILE A 62 15.93 -2.49 3.06
CA ILE A 62 16.97 -1.82 3.86
C ILE A 62 16.99 -2.46 5.24
N GLU A 63 18.17 -2.86 5.69
CA GLU A 63 18.42 -3.36 7.04
C GLU A 63 19.08 -2.27 7.88
N LEU A 64 18.40 -1.87 8.95
CA LEU A 64 18.94 -0.97 9.97
C LEU A 64 19.11 -1.74 11.28
N GLU A 65 20.34 -1.77 11.77
CA GLU A 65 20.67 -2.43 13.03
C GLU A 65 20.36 -1.54 14.23
N ASN A 66 19.90 -2.17 15.31
CA ASN A 66 19.82 -1.60 16.65
C ASN A 66 18.93 -0.35 16.81
N ILE A 67 17.82 -0.25 16.06
CA ILE A 67 16.84 0.81 16.33
C ILE A 67 15.97 0.41 17.53
N GLY A 68 16.29 0.95 18.70
CA GLY A 68 15.60 0.64 19.95
C GLY A 68 15.73 -0.83 20.37
N GLY A 69 16.85 -1.49 20.04
CA GLY A 69 17.12 -2.89 20.36
C GLY A 69 16.52 -3.91 19.38
N PHE A 70 15.93 -3.46 18.25
CA PHE A 70 15.38 -4.32 17.20
C PHE A 70 16.18 -4.22 15.91
N LYS A 71 16.35 -5.35 15.22
CA LYS A 71 16.78 -5.40 13.83
C LYS A 71 15.60 -5.00 12.94
N THR A 72 15.71 -3.89 12.22
CA THR A 72 14.60 -3.34 11.42
C THR A 72 14.87 -3.54 9.94
N ARG A 73 13.91 -4.10 9.22
CA ARG A 73 13.89 -4.25 7.76
C ARG A 73 12.79 -3.37 7.17
N PHE A 74 13.19 -2.34 6.44
CA PHE A 74 12.26 -1.54 5.64
C PHE A 74 12.19 -2.09 4.24
N HIS A 75 10.99 -2.28 3.72
CA HIS A 75 10.77 -2.58 2.33
C HIS A 75 10.22 -1.34 1.62
N ILE A 76 11.01 -0.77 0.72
CA ILE A 76 10.61 0.40 -0.06
C ILE A 76 9.99 -0.06 -1.38
N TYR A 77 8.85 0.54 -1.71
CA TYR A 77 8.03 0.26 -2.88
C TYR A 77 7.80 1.57 -3.64
N THR A 78 7.94 1.62 -4.96
CA THR A 78 7.39 2.71 -5.79
C THR A 78 6.06 2.29 -6.41
N VAL A 79 5.21 3.23 -6.82
CA VAL A 79 4.03 2.91 -7.64
C VAL A 79 4.20 3.41 -9.06
N PRO A 80 3.63 2.73 -10.07
CA PRO A 80 3.55 3.28 -11.42
C PRO A 80 2.71 4.56 -11.39
N GLY A 81 3.27 5.65 -11.90
CA GLY A 81 2.63 6.98 -11.82
C GLY A 81 1.58 7.25 -12.90
N GLN A 82 1.39 6.36 -13.88
CA GLN A 82 0.43 6.55 -14.96
C GLN A 82 -0.99 6.11 -14.53
N VAL A 83 -2.01 6.87 -14.91
CA VAL A 83 -3.39 6.73 -14.42
C VAL A 83 -3.98 5.32 -14.64
N TYR A 84 -3.65 4.68 -15.77
CA TYR A 84 -4.13 3.36 -16.18
C TYR A 84 -3.85 2.22 -15.18
N TYR A 85 -2.83 2.33 -14.33
CA TYR A 85 -2.40 1.24 -13.43
C TYR A 85 -3.01 1.32 -12.02
N ASN A 86 -4.28 1.72 -11.88
CA ASN A 86 -4.89 1.91 -10.56
C ASN A 86 -4.95 0.61 -9.74
N SER A 87 -5.22 -0.53 -10.36
CA SER A 87 -5.23 -1.84 -9.69
C SER A 87 -3.86 -2.19 -9.09
N THR A 88 -2.77 -1.88 -9.79
CA THR A 88 -1.40 -2.05 -9.27
C THR A 88 -1.13 -1.11 -8.10
N ARG A 89 -1.57 0.16 -8.18
CA ARG A 89 -1.42 1.12 -7.07
C ARG A 89 -2.12 0.61 -5.80
N LYS A 90 -3.34 0.08 -5.93
CA LYS A 90 -4.06 -0.57 -4.82
C LYS A 90 -3.27 -1.74 -4.25
N ALA A 91 -2.82 -2.66 -5.10
CA ALA A 91 -2.04 -3.82 -4.67
C ALA A 91 -0.77 -3.41 -3.90
N VAL A 92 -0.02 -2.42 -4.39
CA VAL A 92 1.19 -1.90 -3.72
C VAL A 92 0.86 -1.22 -2.39
N LEU A 93 -0.30 -0.58 -2.23
CA LEU A 93 -0.71 0.01 -0.95
C LEU A 93 -1.18 -1.03 0.08
N THR A 94 -1.40 -2.29 -0.32
CA THR A 94 -1.76 -3.36 0.61
C THR A 94 -0.69 -3.50 1.69
N GLY A 95 -1.11 -3.31 2.94
CA GLY A 95 -0.26 -3.42 4.11
C GLY A 95 0.82 -2.35 4.21
N VAL A 96 0.62 -1.16 3.62
CA VAL A 96 1.54 -0.04 3.79
C VAL A 96 1.63 0.40 5.26
N ASP A 97 2.84 0.67 5.73
CA ASP A 97 3.12 1.14 7.09
C ASP A 97 3.56 2.62 7.11
N GLY A 98 4.07 3.14 5.99
CA GLY A 98 4.36 4.56 5.78
C GLY A 98 4.33 4.96 4.31
N ILE A 99 4.05 6.23 4.04
CA ILE A 99 3.93 6.77 2.67
C ILE A 99 4.82 8.01 2.55
N ILE A 100 5.53 8.11 1.43
CA ILE A 100 6.18 9.33 0.98
C ILE A 100 5.49 9.75 -0.31
N PHE A 101 4.74 10.85 -0.27
CA PHE A 101 4.12 11.42 -1.46
C PHE A 101 5.09 12.38 -2.13
N VAL A 102 5.63 11.99 -3.29
CA VAL A 102 6.54 12.80 -4.09
C VAL A 102 5.72 13.66 -5.05
N ALA A 103 5.73 14.97 -4.81
CA ALA A 103 5.11 15.96 -5.67
C ALA A 103 6.16 16.61 -6.58
N ASP A 104 5.80 16.85 -7.84
CA ASP A 104 6.63 17.62 -8.77
C ASP A 104 6.39 19.12 -8.53
N SER A 105 7.44 19.88 -8.23
CA SER A 105 7.28 21.31 -7.88
C SER A 105 6.96 22.21 -9.07
N GLN A 106 7.07 21.71 -10.30
CA GLN A 106 6.81 22.51 -11.50
C GLN A 106 5.36 22.98 -11.54
N ARG A 107 5.14 24.24 -11.92
CA ARG A 107 3.80 24.84 -11.97
C ARG A 107 2.83 24.05 -12.86
N SER A 108 3.33 23.53 -13.98
CA SER A 108 2.57 22.70 -14.92
C SER A 108 2.05 21.39 -14.32
N MET A 109 2.67 20.88 -13.25
CA MET A 109 2.33 19.59 -12.63
C MET A 109 1.33 19.70 -11.47
N THR A 110 0.79 20.89 -11.24
CA THR A 110 -0.13 21.16 -10.12
C THR A 110 -1.34 20.23 -10.13
N ARG A 111 -1.97 20.06 -11.29
CA ARG A 111 -3.20 19.27 -11.43
C ARG A 111 -2.91 17.79 -11.17
N GLU A 112 -1.84 17.27 -11.75
CA GLU A 112 -1.40 15.89 -11.64
C GLU A 112 -1.02 15.54 -10.20
N ASN A 113 -0.39 16.47 -9.47
CA ASN A 113 -0.12 16.30 -8.03
C ASN A 113 -1.43 16.14 -7.24
N ILE A 114 -2.41 17.01 -7.48
CA ILE A 114 -3.71 16.99 -6.78
C ILE A 114 -4.46 15.70 -7.10
N GLU A 115 -4.58 15.35 -8.39
CA GLU A 115 -5.24 14.12 -8.84
C GLU A 115 -4.56 12.87 -8.25
N SER A 116 -3.23 12.82 -8.26
CA SER A 116 -2.50 11.69 -7.69
C SER A 116 -2.67 11.59 -6.18
N PHE A 117 -2.78 12.71 -5.46
CA PHE A 117 -3.00 12.71 -4.01
C PHE A 117 -4.42 12.29 -3.66
N GLN A 118 -5.41 12.71 -4.45
CA GLN A 118 -6.79 12.26 -4.32
C GLN A 118 -6.91 10.75 -4.59
N ASN A 119 -6.25 10.27 -5.65
CA ASN A 119 -6.21 8.85 -5.96
C ASN A 119 -5.54 8.00 -4.84
N LEU A 120 -4.52 8.55 -4.16
CA LEU A 120 -3.95 7.90 -2.98
C LEU A 120 -5.00 7.71 -1.88
N LYS A 121 -5.80 8.75 -1.58
CA LYS A 121 -6.86 8.68 -0.57
C LYS A 121 -7.91 7.62 -0.94
N GLU A 122 -8.39 7.63 -2.18
CA GLU A 122 -9.37 6.66 -2.68
C GLU A 122 -8.86 5.22 -2.59
N ASN A 123 -7.59 4.99 -2.96
CA ASN A 123 -7.00 3.66 -2.90
C ASN A 123 -6.78 3.17 -1.48
N LEU A 124 -6.52 4.05 -0.51
CA LEU A 124 -6.45 3.67 0.91
C LEU A 124 -7.84 3.38 1.48
N GLN A 125 -8.84 4.18 1.11
CA GLN A 125 -10.23 3.98 1.51
C GLN A 125 -10.78 2.62 1.05
N TYR A 126 -10.38 2.15 -0.14
CA TYR A 126 -10.71 0.80 -0.62
C TYR A 126 -10.31 -0.31 0.36
N TYR A 127 -9.24 -0.11 1.16
CA TYR A 127 -8.80 -1.05 2.19
C TYR A 127 -9.29 -0.67 3.61
N ASN A 128 -10.30 0.19 3.71
CA ASN A 128 -10.79 0.76 4.97
C ASN A 128 -9.66 1.40 5.81
N ARG A 129 -8.66 1.98 5.15
CA ARG A 129 -7.56 2.70 5.79
C ARG A 129 -7.75 4.19 5.59
N ASN A 130 -7.67 4.94 6.68
CA ASN A 130 -7.62 6.40 6.63
C ASN A 130 -6.16 6.87 6.54
N LEU A 131 -5.91 7.91 5.74
CA LEU A 131 -4.63 8.58 5.56
C LEU A 131 -4.05 9.04 6.91
N GLU A 132 -4.91 9.51 7.82
CA GLU A 132 -4.54 10.00 9.17
C GLU A 132 -3.89 8.93 10.05
N ASN A 133 -4.17 7.65 9.79
CA ASN A 133 -3.67 6.53 10.58
C ASN A 133 -2.35 5.94 10.06
N ILE A 134 -1.83 6.50 8.95
CA ILE A 134 -0.62 6.06 8.29
C ILE A 134 0.37 7.24 8.28
N PRO A 135 1.59 7.07 8.81
CA PRO A 135 2.66 8.03 8.63
C PRO A 135 2.82 8.45 7.17
N LEU A 136 2.62 9.75 6.90
CA LEU A 136 2.68 10.33 5.56
C LEU A 136 3.58 11.57 5.59
N ILE A 137 4.50 11.63 4.63
CA ILE A 137 5.37 12.79 4.38
C ILE A 137 5.17 13.24 2.94
N ILE A 138 5.14 14.56 2.71
CA ILE A 138 5.15 15.13 1.36
C ILE A 138 6.59 15.52 1.00
N GLN A 139 7.05 15.13 -0.17
CA GLN A 139 8.34 15.56 -0.71
C GLN A 139 8.09 16.44 -1.93
N TYR A 140 8.46 17.71 -1.85
CA TYR A 140 8.44 18.64 -2.98
C TYR A 140 9.75 18.47 -3.76
N ASN A 141 9.69 17.72 -4.86
CA ASN A 141 10.84 17.37 -5.67
C ASN A 141 10.99 18.30 -6.88
N LYS A 142 12.18 18.27 -7.49
CA LYS A 142 12.58 19.11 -8.63
C LYS A 142 12.68 20.60 -8.30
N ARG A 143 13.15 20.92 -7.08
CA ARG A 143 13.35 22.31 -6.62
C ARG A 143 14.41 23.08 -7.42
N ASP A 144 15.17 22.39 -8.25
CA ASP A 144 16.17 22.91 -9.19
C ASP A 144 15.58 23.43 -10.51
N MET A 145 14.31 23.13 -10.81
CA MET A 145 13.67 23.55 -12.06
C MET A 145 13.33 25.05 -12.04
N PRO A 146 13.35 25.73 -13.21
CA PRO A 146 13.20 27.19 -13.28
C PRO A 146 11.78 27.69 -13.00
N ASP A 147 10.72 26.96 -13.38
CA ASP A 147 9.32 27.33 -13.17
C ASP A 147 8.66 26.40 -12.12
N VAL A 148 9.06 26.60 -10.87
CA VAL A 148 8.50 25.88 -9.72
C VAL A 148 7.62 26.79 -8.86
N LEU A 149 6.56 26.20 -8.29
CA LEU A 149 5.75 26.85 -7.28
C LEU A 149 6.57 27.13 -6.02
N SER A 150 6.21 28.18 -5.28
CA SER A 150 6.77 28.42 -3.95
C SER A 150 6.34 27.33 -2.96
N ILE A 151 7.05 27.19 -1.85
CA ILE A 151 6.69 26.22 -0.81
C ILE A 151 5.36 26.58 -0.15
N GLU A 152 5.05 27.86 -0.02
CA GLU A 152 3.75 28.32 0.47
C GLU A 152 2.63 27.92 -0.50
N GLU A 153 2.83 28.12 -1.81
CA GLU A 153 1.86 27.73 -2.84
C GLU A 153 1.62 26.21 -2.85
N LEU A 154 2.69 25.41 -2.81
CA LEU A 154 2.61 23.95 -2.77
C LEU A 154 1.88 23.45 -1.52
N ASN A 155 2.21 23.99 -0.35
CA ASN A 155 1.52 23.60 0.89
C ASN A 155 0.05 24.00 0.88
N LYS A 156 -0.28 25.20 0.37
CA LYS A 156 -1.68 25.66 0.27
C LYS A 156 -2.51 24.73 -0.60
N GLN A 157 -1.94 24.20 -1.68
CA GLN A 157 -2.65 23.36 -2.64
C GLN A 157 -2.71 21.88 -2.23
N LEU A 158 -1.60 21.33 -1.74
CA LEU A 158 -1.44 19.88 -1.54
C LEU A 158 -1.44 19.46 -0.07
N ASN A 159 -1.12 20.38 0.85
CA ASN A 159 -0.88 20.07 2.26
C ASN A 159 -1.74 20.89 3.25
N PRO A 160 -3.08 20.96 3.08
CA PRO A 160 -3.94 21.71 4.00
C PRO A 160 -3.91 21.14 5.43
N GLY A 161 -3.57 19.86 5.60
CA GLY A 161 -3.43 19.19 6.90
C GLY A 161 -2.11 19.42 7.61
N SER A 162 -1.20 20.27 7.08
CA SER A 162 0.11 20.55 7.67
C SER A 162 0.95 19.29 7.97
N LEU A 163 0.92 18.32 7.06
CA LEU A 163 1.77 17.14 7.10
C LEU A 163 3.25 17.53 7.04
N PRO A 164 4.17 16.75 7.63
CA PRO A 164 5.60 16.99 7.47
C PRO A 164 5.99 16.97 6.00
N PHE A 165 6.81 17.94 5.58
CA PHE A 165 7.27 18.02 4.21
C PHE A 165 8.78 18.29 4.10
N PHE A 166 9.35 17.92 2.96
CA PHE A 166 10.76 18.15 2.63
C PHE A 166 10.90 18.65 1.20
N GLU A 167 11.78 19.62 1.01
CA GLU A 167 12.29 20.01 -0.30
C GLU A 167 13.32 19.01 -0.79
N SER A 168 13.34 18.74 -2.10
CA SER A 168 14.29 17.80 -2.68
C SER A 168 14.65 18.08 -4.13
N VAL A 169 15.83 17.61 -4.49
CA VAL A 169 16.31 17.48 -5.87
C VAL A 169 16.83 16.05 -6.00
N ALA A 170 15.94 15.12 -6.34
CA ALA A 170 16.25 13.69 -6.28
C ALA A 170 17.46 13.30 -7.15
N VAL A 171 17.67 13.99 -8.28
CA VAL A 171 18.78 13.72 -9.21
C VAL A 171 20.16 13.97 -8.60
N ASN A 172 20.29 14.89 -7.64
CA ASN A 172 21.54 15.14 -6.91
C ASN A 172 21.50 14.63 -5.46
N GLY A 173 20.35 14.08 -5.03
CA GLY A 173 20.16 13.51 -3.71
C GLY A 173 19.73 14.46 -2.60
N THR A 174 19.61 15.76 -2.88
CA THR A 174 19.19 16.74 -1.88
C THR A 174 17.80 16.38 -1.38
N GLY A 175 17.62 16.32 -0.05
CA GLY A 175 16.34 16.00 0.59
C GLY A 175 15.92 14.52 0.58
N VAL A 176 16.54 13.64 -0.23
CA VAL A 176 16.15 12.23 -0.36
C VAL A 176 16.30 11.45 0.95
N LEU A 177 17.52 11.38 1.50
CA LEU A 177 17.78 10.66 2.76
C LEU A 177 17.09 11.28 3.98
N PRO A 178 17.04 12.63 4.13
CA PRO A 178 16.23 13.27 5.18
C PRO A 178 14.75 12.86 5.13
N THR A 179 14.14 12.84 3.95
CA THR A 179 12.73 12.43 3.77
C THR A 179 12.54 10.98 4.23
N LEU A 180 13.35 10.05 3.72
CA LEU A 180 13.27 8.64 4.08
C LEU A 180 13.47 8.43 5.59
N THR A 181 14.50 9.05 6.15
CA THR A 181 14.85 8.89 7.56
C THR A 181 13.71 9.33 8.47
N ASN A 182 13.06 10.46 8.16
CA ASN A 182 11.91 10.92 8.92
C ASN A 182 10.70 10.00 8.76
N CYS A 183 10.45 9.49 7.55
CA CYS A 183 9.38 8.51 7.33
C CYS A 183 9.61 7.25 8.18
N CYS A 184 10.81 6.67 8.14
CA CYS A 184 11.19 5.52 8.96
C CYS A 184 10.98 5.77 10.45
N LYS A 185 11.36 6.96 10.95
CA LYS A 185 11.14 7.35 12.36
C LYS A 185 9.65 7.39 12.71
N MET A 186 8.83 8.03 11.88
CA MET A 186 7.37 8.12 12.11
C MET A 186 6.71 6.73 12.08
N VAL A 187 7.12 5.88 11.14
CA VAL A 187 6.66 4.48 11.06
C VAL A 187 6.99 3.73 12.35
N LEU A 188 8.22 3.78 12.82
CA LEU A 188 8.61 3.09 14.05
C LEU A 188 7.90 3.63 15.29
N GLN A 189 7.68 4.95 15.38
CA GLN A 189 6.90 5.55 16.47
C GLN A 189 5.45 5.07 16.46
N ASN A 190 4.81 5.10 15.29
CA ASN A 190 3.43 4.66 15.11
C ASN A 190 3.27 3.16 15.46
N LEU A 191 4.22 2.34 15.06
CA LEU A 191 4.25 0.92 15.38
C LEU A 191 4.44 0.64 16.87
N LYS A 192 5.33 1.38 17.55
CA LYS A 192 5.49 1.31 19.01
C LYS A 192 4.18 1.65 19.72
N GLN A 193 3.52 2.75 19.34
CA GLN A 193 2.25 3.17 19.92
C GLN A 193 1.13 2.14 19.77
N LYS A 194 1.00 1.54 18.57
CA LYS A 194 0.03 0.47 18.28
C LYS A 194 0.31 -0.79 19.11
N SER A 195 1.58 -1.15 19.31
CA SER A 195 1.95 -2.29 20.14
C SER A 195 1.66 -2.07 21.63
N SER A 196 1.88 -0.86 22.15
CA SER A 196 1.63 -0.51 23.56
C SER A 196 0.15 -0.37 23.90
N SER A 197 -0.68 0.05 22.95
CA SER A 197 -2.13 0.14 23.14
C SER A 197 -2.80 -1.24 23.11
N ALA A 198 -2.29 -2.16 22.28
CA ALA A 198 -2.73 -3.56 22.27
C ALA A 198 -2.39 -4.33 23.56
N SER A 199 -1.25 -4.03 24.21
CA SER A 199 -0.88 -4.63 25.49
C SER A 199 -1.63 -4.01 26.68
N ARG A 200 -1.92 -2.70 26.65
CA ARG A 200 -2.72 -2.02 27.68
C ARG A 200 -4.20 -2.43 27.65
N ALA A 201 -4.77 -2.67 26.47
CA ALA A 201 -6.14 -3.19 26.33
C ALA A 201 -6.30 -4.63 26.87
N LYS A 202 -5.21 -5.40 26.97
CA LYS A 202 -5.20 -6.74 27.59
C LYS A 202 -5.00 -6.73 29.12
N GLN A 203 -4.68 -5.59 29.74
CA GLN A 203 -4.42 -5.48 31.17
C GLN A 203 -5.55 -4.78 31.96
N VAL A 204 -6.61 -4.33 31.31
CA VAL A 204 -7.78 -3.75 32.00
C VAL A 204 -8.88 -4.81 32.11
N GLN A 205 -9.02 -5.35 33.34
CA GLN A 205 -9.96 -6.33 33.92
C GLN A 205 -9.37 -7.75 34.15
N PRO A 206 -9.36 -8.20 35.43
CA PRO A 206 -10.59 -8.48 36.16
C PRO A 206 -10.66 -7.79 37.54
N SER A 207 -11.71 -7.02 37.80
CA SER A 207 -12.12 -6.71 39.17
C SER A 207 -13.51 -7.31 39.43
N SER A 208 -13.50 -8.40 40.19
CA SER A 208 -14.52 -8.85 41.15
C SER A 208 -15.97 -8.47 40.89
N ALA A 209 -16.75 -9.49 40.53
CA ALA A 209 -18.19 -9.49 40.74
C ALA A 209 -18.54 -9.13 42.19
N PRO A 210 -19.51 -8.24 42.44
CA PRO A 210 -20.27 -8.25 43.67
C PRO A 210 -21.49 -9.16 43.48
N THR A 211 -21.56 -10.20 44.30
CA THR A 211 -22.75 -11.00 44.56
C THR A 211 -23.90 -10.09 45.01
N PRO A 212 -25.09 -10.11 44.40
CA PRO A 212 -26.24 -9.46 45.00
C PRO A 212 -26.90 -10.40 46.01
N SER A 213 -26.99 -9.92 47.24
CA SER A 213 -27.78 -10.45 48.35
C SER A 213 -29.28 -10.39 48.06
N ILE A 214 -29.99 -11.45 48.41
CA ILE A 214 -31.46 -11.54 48.36
C ILE A 214 -32.05 -10.74 49.53
N SER A 215 -32.88 -9.74 49.23
CA SER A 215 -33.86 -9.20 50.18
C SER A 215 -35.14 -8.76 49.46
N SER A 216 -36.22 -9.48 49.77
CA SER A 216 -37.64 -9.10 49.78
C SER A 216 -38.06 -7.72 49.25
N PHE A 217 -38.99 -7.67 48.29
CA PHE A 217 -40.39 -7.22 48.49
C PHE A 217 -41.18 -7.28 47.15
N SER A 218 -42.49 -7.50 47.29
CA SER A 218 -43.49 -7.93 46.30
C SER A 218 -43.76 -6.96 45.12
N PRO A 219 -44.22 -7.46 43.95
CA PRO A 219 -44.94 -6.63 42.98
C PRO A 219 -46.45 -6.76 43.16
N LYS A 220 -47.14 -5.61 43.12
CA LYS A 220 -48.58 -5.50 42.96
C LYS A 220 -48.87 -4.89 41.58
N THR A 221 -49.76 -5.58 40.86
CA THR A 221 -50.75 -5.05 39.89
C THR A 221 -50.27 -4.75 38.44
N GLU A 222 -50.62 -5.67 37.50
CA GLU A 222 -51.64 -5.50 36.42
C GLU A 222 -51.71 -4.12 35.70
N PHE A 223 -51.77 -3.94 34.37
CA PHE A 223 -52.49 -4.64 33.28
C PHE A 223 -51.93 -4.26 31.87
N HIS A 224 -51.92 -5.27 30.98
CA HIS A 224 -52.25 -5.36 29.53
C HIS A 224 -51.81 -4.41 28.38
N PRO A 225 -51.82 -4.96 27.13
CA PRO A 225 -50.97 -4.59 25.99
C PRO A 225 -51.74 -3.87 24.86
N GLU A 226 -51.00 -3.36 23.88
CA GLU A 226 -51.54 -3.21 22.53
C GLU A 226 -50.46 -3.50 21.48
N GLU A 227 -50.73 -4.53 20.68
CA GLU A 227 -50.09 -4.81 19.40
C GLU A 227 -50.50 -3.76 18.36
N THR A 228 -49.59 -3.34 17.51
CA THR A 228 -49.90 -3.15 16.08
C THR A 228 -48.62 -3.38 15.27
N GLY A 229 -48.69 -4.38 14.39
CA GLY A 229 -47.66 -4.62 13.40
C GLY A 229 -47.78 -3.68 12.20
N GLN A 230 -46.68 -3.47 11.51
CA GLN A 230 -46.61 -3.51 10.05
C GLN A 230 -45.15 -3.48 9.59
N LYS A 231 -44.86 -4.35 8.62
CA LYS A 231 -43.57 -4.60 7.98
C LYS A 231 -43.56 -3.82 6.66
N PRO A 232 -42.56 -2.98 6.35
CA PRO A 232 -42.39 -2.48 5.00
C PRO A 232 -41.43 -3.38 4.21
N GLU A 233 -41.89 -3.74 3.03
CA GLU A 233 -41.27 -4.53 1.98
C GLU A 233 -40.31 -3.64 1.15
N ILE A 234 -39.14 -4.16 0.81
CA ILE A 234 -38.07 -3.43 0.12
C ILE A 234 -38.22 -3.63 -1.39
N GLU A 235 -38.59 -2.58 -2.12
CA GLU A 235 -38.49 -2.52 -3.59
C GLU A 235 -37.09 -2.09 -4.03
N VAL A 236 -36.48 -2.87 -4.92
CA VAL A 236 -35.18 -2.58 -5.55
C VAL A 236 -35.43 -2.02 -6.96
N PRO A 237 -35.02 -0.78 -7.29
CA PRO A 237 -35.10 -0.30 -8.66
C PRO A 237 -33.94 -0.87 -9.49
N ARG A 238 -34.26 -1.52 -10.61
CA ARG A 238 -33.29 -1.87 -11.67
C ARG A 238 -32.91 -0.60 -12.44
N ILE A 239 -31.64 -0.23 -12.41
CA ILE A 239 -31.09 0.82 -13.28
C ILE A 239 -30.48 0.15 -14.51
N ALA A 240 -30.98 0.54 -15.69
CA ALA A 240 -30.47 0.14 -16.99
C ALA A 240 -29.20 0.92 -17.33
N LEU A 241 -28.14 0.22 -17.76
CA LEU A 241 -26.93 0.83 -18.30
C LEU A 241 -27.14 1.12 -19.79
N THR A 242 -27.36 2.38 -20.14
CA THR A 242 -27.22 2.89 -21.51
C THR A 242 -25.75 2.99 -21.87
N ARG A 243 -25.36 2.34 -22.98
CA ARG A 243 -24.06 2.51 -23.65
C ARG A 243 -24.01 3.92 -24.24
N GLU A 244 -23.03 4.72 -23.83
CA GLU A 244 -22.65 5.93 -24.56
C GLU A 244 -21.57 5.60 -25.59
N GLU A 245 -21.73 6.19 -26.78
CA GLU A 245 -20.98 5.96 -28.00
C GLU A 245 -19.60 6.64 -27.97
N GLU A 246 -18.55 5.90 -28.33
CA GLU A 246 -17.21 6.45 -28.58
C GLU A 246 -17.15 7.13 -29.95
N SER A 247 -16.61 8.36 -29.98
CA SER A 247 -16.26 9.08 -31.22
C SER A 247 -14.82 8.72 -31.67
N PRO A 248 -14.52 8.65 -32.98
CA PRO A 248 -13.28 8.06 -33.48
C PRO A 248 -12.09 9.04 -33.50
N VAL A 249 -10.91 8.53 -33.17
CA VAL A 249 -9.61 9.22 -33.31
C VAL A 249 -9.04 8.95 -34.72
N PRO A 250 -8.35 9.90 -35.39
CA PRO A 250 -7.93 9.76 -36.79
C PRO A 250 -6.74 8.81 -36.95
N SER A 251 -6.76 8.07 -38.07
CA SER A 251 -5.74 7.14 -38.55
C SER A 251 -4.48 7.87 -39.03
N LEU A 252 -3.30 7.39 -38.60
CA LEU A 252 -2.01 7.70 -39.24
C LEU A 252 -1.43 6.40 -39.81
N GLU A 253 -1.00 6.46 -41.06
CA GLU A 253 -0.48 5.36 -41.89
C GLU A 253 0.89 4.83 -41.42
N PRO A 254 1.26 3.59 -41.78
CA PRO A 254 2.39 2.88 -41.20
C PRO A 254 3.71 3.17 -41.93
N HIS A 255 4.77 3.47 -41.18
CA HIS A 255 6.14 3.37 -41.65
C HIS A 255 6.78 2.03 -41.25
N GLN A 256 7.57 1.53 -42.20
CA GLN A 256 8.04 0.16 -42.38
C GLN A 256 9.19 -0.26 -41.45
N ASP A 257 9.17 -1.56 -41.14
CA ASP A 257 10.27 -2.52 -40.96
C ASP A 257 11.41 -2.24 -39.96
N THR A 258 11.30 -2.90 -38.79
CA THR A 258 12.44 -3.57 -38.14
C THR A 258 12.07 -5.02 -37.79
N PRO A 259 13.01 -5.98 -37.87
CA PRO A 259 12.69 -7.40 -38.03
C PRO A 259 12.44 -8.13 -36.70
N GLY A 260 11.24 -8.71 -36.58
CA GLY A 260 11.01 -10.08 -36.14
C GLY A 260 11.30 -10.47 -34.68
N LEU A 261 10.29 -10.33 -33.81
CA LEU A 261 10.00 -11.30 -32.76
C LEU A 261 8.49 -11.57 -32.76
N SER A 262 8.12 -12.79 -33.10
CA SER A 262 6.75 -13.28 -33.18
C SER A 262 6.02 -13.11 -31.85
N GLY A 263 4.96 -12.29 -31.85
CA GLY A 263 4.04 -12.08 -30.73
C GLY A 263 3.15 -13.30 -30.49
N GLY A 264 3.67 -14.29 -29.76
CA GLY A 264 2.88 -15.31 -29.10
C GLY A 264 2.26 -14.75 -27.82
N GLU A 265 0.96 -14.99 -27.63
CA GLU A 265 0.22 -14.68 -26.40
C GLU A 265 0.88 -15.41 -25.20
N PHE A 266 1.52 -14.69 -24.28
CA PHE A 266 2.21 -15.29 -23.13
C PHE A 266 1.22 -16.02 -22.21
N LYS A 267 1.28 -17.35 -22.21
CA LYS A 267 0.52 -18.23 -21.30
C LYS A 267 1.50 -18.94 -20.37
N PRO A 268 1.74 -18.43 -19.14
CA PRO A 268 2.61 -19.11 -18.20
C PRO A 268 1.99 -20.43 -17.79
N GLU A 269 2.75 -21.52 -17.95
CA GLU A 269 2.32 -22.88 -17.60
C GLU A 269 2.92 -23.29 -16.26
N ILE A 270 2.12 -23.88 -15.38
CA ILE A 270 2.60 -24.45 -14.12
C ILE A 270 3.34 -25.75 -14.43
N VAL A 271 4.67 -25.72 -14.36
CA VAL A 271 5.53 -26.89 -14.63
C VAL A 271 5.63 -27.78 -13.39
N ARG A 272 5.68 -27.18 -12.19
CA ARG A 272 5.82 -27.93 -10.95
C ARG A 272 5.12 -27.25 -9.80
N VAL A 273 4.39 -28.04 -9.01
CA VAL A 273 3.90 -27.65 -7.69
C VAL A 273 4.69 -28.41 -6.64
N GLY A 274 5.39 -27.67 -5.78
CA GLY A 274 6.16 -28.19 -4.66
C GLY A 274 5.27 -28.68 -3.53
N LYS A 275 5.88 -29.33 -2.53
CA LYS A 275 5.15 -29.80 -1.35
C LYS A 275 4.65 -28.60 -0.56
N THR A 276 3.35 -28.57 -0.26
CA THR A 276 2.76 -27.54 0.60
C THR A 276 3.44 -27.51 1.96
N ILE A 277 3.85 -26.32 2.37
CA ILE A 277 4.48 -26.06 3.65
C ILE A 277 3.44 -25.40 4.55
N ILE A 278 3.09 -26.06 5.65
CA ILE A 278 2.23 -25.47 6.69
C ILE A 278 3.13 -24.64 7.60
N ASN A 279 3.11 -23.32 7.42
CA ASN A 279 3.93 -22.42 8.24
C ASN A 279 3.26 -22.14 9.60
N SER A 280 1.94 -22.16 9.64
CA SER A 280 1.14 -22.00 10.86
C SER A 280 -0.24 -22.66 10.65
N PRO A 281 -1.06 -22.84 11.71
CA PRO A 281 -2.42 -23.36 11.58
C PRO A 281 -3.31 -22.59 10.60
N TYR A 282 -2.95 -21.35 10.28
CA TYR A 282 -3.71 -20.45 9.41
C TYR A 282 -2.93 -20.01 8.17
N THR A 283 -1.72 -20.51 7.96
CA THR A 283 -0.88 -20.09 6.82
C THR A 283 -0.24 -21.30 6.15
N ILE A 284 -0.49 -21.44 4.85
CA ILE A 284 0.18 -22.42 3.99
C ILE A 284 0.96 -21.70 2.89
N THR A 285 2.12 -22.25 2.52
CA THR A 285 2.88 -21.84 1.34
C THR A 285 2.94 -22.98 0.35
N ILE A 286 2.69 -22.68 -0.92
CA ILE A 286 2.77 -23.60 -2.04
C ILE A 286 3.87 -23.07 -2.96
N PRO A 287 5.06 -23.70 -2.99
CA PRO A 287 6.08 -23.39 -3.97
C PRO A 287 5.60 -23.82 -5.35
N VAL A 288 5.66 -22.93 -6.34
CA VAL A 288 5.23 -23.20 -7.72
C VAL A 288 6.37 -22.79 -8.67
N GLN A 289 6.65 -23.63 -9.67
CA GLN A 289 7.53 -23.27 -10.77
C GLN A 289 6.71 -23.10 -12.04
N LEU A 290 6.89 -21.95 -12.69
CA LEU A 290 6.21 -21.56 -13.92
C LEU A 290 7.20 -21.59 -15.08
N ALA A 291 6.82 -22.14 -16.22
CA ALA A 291 7.55 -21.94 -17.47
C ALA A 291 7.27 -20.52 -17.98
N VAL A 292 8.35 -19.81 -18.29
CA VAL A 292 8.29 -18.46 -18.89
C VAL A 292 8.52 -18.47 -20.39
N ASN A 293 8.71 -19.65 -20.99
CA ASN A 293 8.77 -19.84 -22.44
C ASN A 293 8.17 -21.19 -22.87
N GLU A 294 7.78 -21.32 -24.14
CA GLU A 294 7.16 -22.53 -24.69
C GLU A 294 8.04 -23.78 -24.58
N ASN A 295 9.37 -23.61 -24.60
CA ASN A 295 10.34 -24.71 -24.49
C ASN A 295 10.67 -25.12 -23.05
N HIS A 296 10.00 -24.53 -22.04
CA HIS A 296 10.19 -24.78 -20.60
C HIS A 296 11.65 -24.66 -20.12
N SER A 297 12.52 -23.99 -20.89
CA SER A 297 13.95 -23.87 -20.59
C SER A 297 14.26 -22.79 -19.55
N GLN A 298 13.31 -21.88 -19.34
CA GLN A 298 13.37 -20.87 -18.29
C GLN A 298 12.22 -21.09 -17.30
N LEU A 299 12.58 -21.20 -16.02
CA LEU A 299 11.64 -21.47 -14.92
C LEU A 299 11.65 -20.31 -13.92
N LEU A 300 10.47 -19.83 -13.56
CA LEU A 300 10.25 -18.85 -12.50
C LEU A 300 9.74 -19.57 -11.25
N SER A 301 10.44 -19.43 -10.12
CA SER A 301 9.99 -19.99 -8.84
C SER A 301 9.20 -18.94 -8.04
N VAL A 302 7.99 -19.30 -7.62
CA VAL A 302 7.02 -18.44 -6.93
C VAL A 302 6.51 -19.16 -5.69
N ASP A 303 6.61 -18.53 -4.52
CA ASP A 303 6.01 -19.05 -3.28
C ASP A 303 4.63 -18.41 -3.05
N LEU A 304 3.56 -19.16 -3.32
CA LEU A 304 2.19 -18.71 -3.07
C LEU A 304 1.82 -18.95 -1.61
N SER A 305 1.68 -17.88 -0.83
CA SER A 305 1.30 -17.98 0.59
C SER A 305 -0.15 -17.58 0.81
N LEU A 306 -0.96 -18.50 1.33
CA LEU A 306 -2.36 -18.26 1.69
C LEU A 306 -2.47 -18.16 3.22
N THR A 307 -3.04 -17.06 3.71
CA THR A 307 -3.27 -16.83 5.15
C THR A 307 -4.75 -16.59 5.43
N ILE A 308 -5.32 -17.39 6.35
CA ILE A 308 -6.68 -17.26 6.82
C ILE A 308 -6.70 -16.25 7.97
N ASN A 309 -7.19 -15.04 7.72
CA ASN A 309 -7.25 -13.98 8.74
C ASN A 309 -8.50 -14.06 9.64
N HIS A 310 -9.59 -14.64 9.13
CA HIS A 310 -10.84 -14.80 9.85
C HIS A 310 -11.49 -16.15 9.47
N LEU A 311 -11.84 -16.94 10.48
CA LEU A 311 -12.80 -18.03 10.34
C LEU A 311 -14.17 -17.47 10.68
N LEU A 312 -15.05 -17.37 9.70
CA LEU A 312 -16.46 -17.08 9.95
C LEU A 312 -17.02 -18.26 10.74
N LYS A 313 -17.27 -18.06 12.04
CA LYS A 313 -18.11 -18.99 12.79
C LYS A 313 -19.52 -18.85 12.22
N LYS A 314 -20.11 -19.99 11.87
CA LYS A 314 -21.54 -20.07 11.60
C LYS A 314 -22.21 -19.86 12.97
N ASP A 315 -23.00 -18.80 13.12
CA ASP A 315 -23.89 -18.67 14.26
C ASP A 315 -24.93 -19.80 14.12
N ASP A 316 -25.01 -20.66 15.15
CA ASP A 316 -25.97 -21.77 15.24
C ASP A 316 -27.41 -21.27 15.39
#